data_AF-A0A0C9ZVW0-F1
#
_entry.id   AF-A0A0C9ZVW0-F1
#
_cell.length_a   1.000
_cell.length_b   1.000
_cell.length_c   1.000
_cell.angle_alpha   90.00
_cell.angle_beta   90.00
_cell.angle_gamma   90.00
#
_symmetry.space_group_name_H-M   'P 1'
#
loop_
_entity.id
_entity.type
_entity.pdbx_description
1 polymer ?
#
loop_
_entity_poly.entity_id
_entity_poly.type
_entity_poly.pdbx_seq_one_letter_code
_entity_poly.pdbx_strand_id
1 'polypeptide(L)' 'MHPHSPTKDRIYNRSLWESYKALPARTRLYISMGVCTLGAVGLCVSDYMEKALPPTPHGTAKSPST' A
#
# COMPACT_ATOMS: atom_id res chain seq x y z
N MET A 1 28.74 3.42 45.45
CA MET A 1 28.81 3.14 44.00
C MET A 1 27.53 2.43 43.59
N HIS A 2 26.64 3.10 42.86
CA HIS A 2 25.43 2.49 42.30
C HIS A 2 25.76 1.98 40.88
N PRO A 3 25.47 0.72 40.53
CA PRO A 3 25.72 0.22 39.18
C PRO A 3 24.71 0.83 38.19
N HIS A 4 25.19 1.57 37.20
CA HIS A 4 24.40 1.97 36.04
C HIS A 4 24.15 0.73 35.18
N SER A 5 22.97 0.13 35.31
CA SER A 5 22.51 -0.90 34.40
C SER A 5 22.26 -0.26 33.02
N PRO A 6 22.91 -0.73 31.93
CA PRO A 6 22.53 -0.29 30.61
C PRO A 6 21.15 -0.86 30.33
N THR A 7 20.12 -0.01 30.36
CA THR A 7 18.79 -0.34 29.84
C THR A 7 19.00 -0.61 28.36
N LYS A 8 19.20 -1.88 28.02
CA LYS A 8 19.30 -2.38 26.67
C LYS A 8 17.95 -2.09 26.05
N ASP A 9 17.82 -1.00 25.30
CA ASP A 9 16.62 -0.64 24.56
C ASP A 9 16.23 -1.85 23.72
N ARG A 10 15.29 -2.66 24.22
CA ARG A 10 14.68 -3.71 23.43
C ARG A 10 13.86 -2.98 22.38
N ILE A 11 14.48 -2.75 21.22
CA ILE A 11 13.74 -2.46 20.00
C ILE A 11 12.87 -3.68 19.76
N TYR A 12 11.64 -3.64 20.29
CA TYR A 12 10.66 -4.67 20.06
C TYR A 12 10.30 -4.60 18.58
N ASN A 13 10.80 -5.57 17.80
CA ASN A 13 10.39 -5.80 16.41
C ASN A 13 8.92 -6.22 16.39
N ARG A 14 8.00 -5.25 16.50
CA ARG A 14 6.58 -5.48 16.27
C ARG A 14 6.35 -5.55 14.77
N SER A 15 5.63 -6.57 14.31
CA SER A 15 5.18 -6.60 12.92
C SER A 15 4.28 -5.39 12.66
N LEU A 16 4.23 -4.92 11.41
CA LEU A 16 3.34 -3.82 11.03
C LEU A 16 1.88 -4.11 11.41
N TRP A 17 1.50 -5.39 11.41
CA TRP A 17 0.18 -5.85 11.83
C TRP A 17 -0.08 -5.70 13.33
N GLU A 18 0.88 -6.08 14.17
CA GLU A 18 0.78 -5.90 15.62
C GLU A 18 0.77 -4.41 16.00
N SER A 19 1.56 -3.60 15.29
CA SER A 19 1.50 -2.14 15.42
C SER A 19 0.12 -1.63 15.00
N TYR A 20 -0.43 -2.05 13.86
CA TYR A 20 -1.75 -1.62 13.38
C TYR A 20 -2.89 -1.97 14.36
N LYS A 21 -2.84 -3.14 15.01
CA LYS A 21 -3.82 -3.52 16.03
C LYS A 21 -3.70 -2.68 17.32
N ALA A 22 -2.49 -2.25 17.66
CA ALA A 22 -2.26 -1.40 18.82
C ALA A 22 -2.71 0.06 18.61
N LEU A 23 -3.02 0.46 17.38
CA LEU A 23 -3.51 1.81 17.08
C LEU A 23 -4.96 2.01 17.56
N PRO A 24 -5.31 3.23 18.03
CA PRO A 24 -6.69 3.62 18.31
C PRO A 24 -7.63 3.38 17.12
N ALA A 25 -8.91 3.10 17.40
CA ALA A 25 -9.91 2.82 16.37
C ALA A 25 -10.02 3.96 15.31
N ARG A 26 -9.84 5.22 15.75
CA ARG A 26 -9.89 6.40 14.88
C ARG A 26 -8.76 6.44 13.85
N THR A 27 -7.52 6.12 14.26
CA THR A 27 -6.38 6.12 13.34
C THR A 27 -6.43 4.95 12.38
N ARG A 28 -6.91 3.77 12.83
CA ARG A 28 -7.22 2.65 11.92
C ARG A 28 -8.24 3.05 10.85
N LEU A 29 -9.30 3.78 11.24
CA LEU A 29 -10.29 4.30 10.30
C LEU A 29 -9.67 5.27 9.28
N TYR A 30 -8.83 6.21 9.73
CA TYR A 30 -8.14 7.13 8.80
C TYR A 30 -7.18 6.41 7.85
N ILE A 31 -6.48 5.37 8.31
CA ILE A 31 -5.62 4.55 7.46
C ILE A 31 -6.46 3.85 6.39
N SER A 32 -7.56 3.19 6.78
CA SER A 32 -8.48 2.55 5.82
C SER A 32 -9.05 3.56 4.82
N MET A 33 -9.47 4.74 5.30
CA MET A 33 -9.99 5.80 4.44
C MET A 33 -8.91 6.32 3.47
N GLY A 34 -7.67 6.46 3.92
CA GLY A 34 -6.53 6.84 3.07
C GLY A 34 -6.27 5.82 1.97
N VAL A 35 -6.26 4.52 2.31
CA VAL A 35 -6.09 3.44 1.33
C VAL A 35 -7.24 3.42 0.32
N CYS A 36 -8.48 3.59 0.76
CA CYS A 36 -9.65 3.67 -0.13
C CYS A 36 -9.54 4.86 -1.10
N THR A 37 -9.19 6.05 -0.60
CA THR A 37 -9.05 7.24 -1.44
C THR A 37 -7.92 7.07 -2.46
N LEU A 38 -6.78 6.51 -2.06
CA LEU A 38 -5.69 6.21 -2.99
C LEU A 38 -6.12 5.21 -4.07
N GLY A 39 -6.87 4.18 -3.71
CA GLY A 39 -7.42 3.21 -4.67
C GLY A 39 -8.40 3.85 -5.65
N ALA A 40 -9.33 4.68 -5.16
CA ALA A 40 -10.28 5.40 -6.00
C ALA A 40 -9.57 6.36 -6.97
N VAL A 41 -8.58 7.12 -6.50
CA VAL A 41 -7.75 7.99 -7.35
C VAL A 41 -6.99 7.18 -8.39
N GLY A 42 -6.40 6.05 -8.00
CA GLY A 42 -5.68 5.15 -8.92
C GLY A 42 -6.58 4.63 -10.04
N LEU A 43 -7.82 4.24 -9.73
CA LEU A 43 -8.82 3.85 -10.73
C LEU A 43 -9.15 5.00 -11.68
N CYS A 44 -9.45 6.19 -11.15
CA CYS A 44 -9.75 7.35 -11.99
C CYS A 44 -8.57 7.73 -12.91
N VAL A 45 -7.33 7.62 -12.42
CA VAL A 45 -6.14 7.84 -13.24
C VAL A 45 -6.01 6.77 -14.32
N SER A 46 -6.30 5.51 -14.03
CA SER A 46 -6.30 4.42 -15.03
C SER A 46 -7.29 4.71 -16.16
N ASP A 47 -8.52 5.09 -15.82
CA ASP A 47 -9.55 5.48 -16.79
C ASP A 47 -9.14 6.70 -17.62
N TYR A 48 -8.38 7.63 -17.02
CA TYR A 48 -7.87 8.80 -17.71
C TYR A 48 -6.73 8.43 -18.67
N MET A 49 -5.84 7.52 -18.27
CA MET A 49 -4.75 7.03 -19.12
C MET A 49 -5.26 6.26 -20.32
N GLU A 50 -6.29 5.41 -20.16
CA GLU A 50 -6.94 4.72 -21.28
C GLU A 50 -7.58 5.69 -22.29
N LYS A 51 -8.08 6.84 -21.83
CA LYS A 51 -8.63 7.87 -22.71
C LYS A 51 -7.55 8.71 -23.39
N ALA A 52 -6.44 8.98 -22.71
CA ALA A 52 -5.37 9.85 -23.19
C ALA A 52 -4.37 9.12 -24.10
N LEU A 53 -4.17 7.82 -23.91
CA LEU A 53 -3.29 6.99 -24.73
C LEU A 53 -4.16 6.14 -25.66
N PRO A 54 -4.25 6.46 -26.97
CA PRO A 54 -4.96 5.60 -27.89
C PRO A 54 -4.32 4.21 -27.85
N PRO A 55 -5.11 3.13 -27.78
CA PRO A 55 -4.57 1.79 -27.79
C PRO A 55 -3.76 1.60 -29.07
N THR A 56 -2.48 1.26 -28.93
CA THR A 56 -1.69 0.82 -30.08
C THR A 56 -2.46 -0.34 -30.72
N PRO A 57 -2.84 -0.27 -32.00
CA PRO A 57 -3.57 -1.33 -32.64
C PRO A 57 -2.78 -2.63 -32.46
N HIS A 58 -3.37 -3.61 -31.77
CA HIS A 58 -2.80 -4.96 -31.66
C HIS A 58 -2.91 -5.65 -33.02
N GLY A 59 -2.16 -5.17 -34.02
CA GLY A 59 -1.84 -5.91 -35.22
C GLY A 59 -0.59 -6.72 -34.98
N THR A 60 -0.62 -7.74 -34.11
CA THR A 60 0.40 -8.82 -34.03
C THR A 60 0.17 -9.84 -32.91
N ALA A 61 -1.03 -9.95 -32.33
CA ALA A 61 -1.42 -11.21 -31.70
C ALA A 61 -1.66 -12.24 -32.81
N LYS A 62 -0.58 -12.82 -33.35
CA LYS A 62 -0.64 -13.95 -34.27
C LYS A 62 -1.27 -15.09 -33.48
N SER A 63 -2.56 -15.31 -33.70
CA SER A 63 -3.23 -16.54 -33.29
C SER A 63 -2.44 -17.71 -33.87
N PRO A 64 -1.90 -18.64 -33.06
CA PRO A 64 -1.37 -19.87 -33.60
C PRO A 64 -2.58 -20.73 -34.00
N SER A 65 -2.93 -20.69 -35.29
CA SER A 65 -3.70 -21.75 -35.91
C SER A 65 -2.74 -22.88 -36.30
N THR A 66 -2.61 -23.90 -35.45
CA THR A 66 -2.26 -25.28 -35.82
C THR A 66 -2.80 -26.22 -34.76
#